data_AF-A0AAU8ABA3-F1
#
_entry.id   AF-A0AAU8ABA3-F1
#
_cell.length_a   1.000
_cell.length_b   1.000
_cell.length_c   1.000
_cell.angle_alpha   90.00
_cell.angle_beta   90.00
_cell.angle_gamma   90.00
#
_symmetry.space_group_name_H-M   'P 1'
#
loop_
_entity.id
_entity.type
_entity.pdbx_description
1 polymer ?
#
loop_
_entity_poly.entity_id
_entity_poly.type
_entity_poly.pdbx_seq_one_letter_code
_entity_poly.pdbx_strand_id
1 'polypeptide(L)'
;MIGGIDKTLRLTEDKAAQMPPLTLAYIGDSVFDLYVRTKYVLGCSKNAGALHAMSVRLVNARAQAEFAHRWMEHFTPEEADVFRRGRNAKSPSPPKNMSIADYKYATAMEAVIGYLYLTGQDERIDEILGTLAFEV
;
A
#
# COMPACT_ATOMS: atom_id res chain seq x y z
N MET A 1 -9.73 3.16 9.95
CA MET A 1 -10.84 3.05 8.97
C MET A 1 -10.77 4.11 7.89
N ILE A 2 -10.05 3.77 6.82
CA ILE A 2 -10.44 4.20 5.49
C ILE A 2 -11.87 3.68 5.30
N GLY A 3 -12.82 4.49 4.85
CA GLY A 3 -14.14 3.98 4.49
C GLY A 3 -13.95 2.92 3.41
N GLY A 4 -14.09 1.64 3.77
CA GLY A 4 -13.85 0.52 2.84
C GLY A 4 -14.73 0.62 1.60
N ILE A 5 -14.36 -0.11 0.55
CA ILE A 5 -15.23 -0.21 -0.63
C ILE A 5 -16.62 -0.73 -0.25
N ASP A 6 -17.63 -0.18 -0.95
CA ASP A 6 -19.00 -0.67 -0.94
C ASP A 6 -19.01 -2.20 -1.05
N LYS A 7 -19.79 -2.87 -0.17
CA LYS A 7 -19.90 -4.33 -0.14
C LYS A 7 -20.29 -4.92 -1.50
N THR A 8 -21.03 -4.16 -2.31
CA THR A 8 -21.44 -4.55 -3.67
C THR A 8 -20.31 -4.50 -4.70
N LEU A 9 -19.20 -3.81 -4.40
CA LEU A 9 -18.04 -3.65 -5.27
C LEU A 9 -16.84 -4.54 -4.86
N ARG A 10 -17.01 -5.40 -3.86
CA ARG A 10 -15.96 -6.32 -3.39
C ARG A 10 -15.75 -7.48 -4.35
N LEU A 11 -14.50 -7.89 -4.50
CA LEU A 11 -14.10 -9.10 -5.20
C LEU A 11 -14.00 -10.25 -4.20
N THR A 12 -14.22 -11.48 -4.69
CA THR A 12 -13.78 -12.66 -3.96
C THR A 12 -12.25 -12.69 -3.91
N GLU A 13 -11.69 -13.30 -2.87
CA GLU A 13 -10.23 -13.43 -2.72
C GLU A 13 -9.60 -14.11 -3.92
N ASP A 14 -10.19 -15.21 -4.42
CA ASP A 14 -9.72 -15.89 -5.63
C ASP A 14 -9.65 -14.94 -6.84
N LYS A 15 -10.69 -14.13 -7.04
CA LYS A 15 -10.75 -13.22 -8.19
C LYS A 15 -9.71 -12.10 -8.05
N ALA A 16 -9.56 -11.53 -6.86
CA ALA A 16 -8.58 -10.49 -6.58
C ALA A 16 -7.14 -11.05 -6.69
N ALA A 17 -6.89 -12.26 -6.19
CA ALA A 17 -5.60 -12.93 -6.27
C ALA A 17 -5.17 -13.18 -7.73
N GLN A 18 -6.11 -13.44 -8.65
CA GLN A 18 -5.77 -13.63 -10.07
C GLN A 18 -5.58 -12.33 -10.87
N MET A 19 -5.80 -11.15 -10.25
CA MET A 19 -5.61 -9.88 -10.96
C MET A 19 -4.14 -9.61 -11.28
N PRO A 20 -3.87 -8.84 -12.36
CA PRO A 20 -2.52 -8.38 -12.65
C PRO A 20 -1.94 -7.59 -11.46
N PRO A 21 -0.71 -7.88 -11.03
CA PRO A 21 -0.14 -7.24 -9.83
C PRO A 21 -0.03 -5.73 -9.95
N LEU A 22 0.26 -5.19 -11.15
CA LEU A 22 0.31 -3.75 -11.37
C LEU A 22 -1.07 -3.08 -11.27
N THR A 23 -2.15 -3.82 -11.56
CA THR A 23 -3.51 -3.32 -11.37
C THR A 23 -3.87 -3.27 -9.89
N LEU A 24 -3.45 -4.26 -9.10
CA LEU A 24 -3.59 -4.23 -7.64
C LEU A 24 -2.77 -3.08 -7.04
N ALA A 25 -1.51 -2.92 -7.47
CA ALA A 25 -0.66 -1.84 -7.01
C ALA A 25 -1.24 -0.45 -7.32
N TYR A 26 -1.83 -0.28 -8.51
CA TYR A 26 -2.46 0.99 -8.91
C TYR A 26 -3.52 1.47 -7.90
N ILE A 27 -4.42 0.60 -7.46
CA ILE A 27 -5.43 0.99 -6.46
C ILE A 27 -4.82 1.03 -5.05
N GLY A 28 -3.90 0.11 -4.74
CA GLY A 28 -3.25 0.04 -3.43
C GLY A 28 -2.42 1.26 -3.08
N ASP A 29 -1.74 1.88 -4.05
CA ASP A 29 -1.03 3.16 -3.89
C ASP A 29 -1.98 4.27 -3.42
N SER A 30 -3.16 4.38 -4.05
CA SER A 30 -4.19 5.35 -3.66
C SER A 30 -4.72 5.10 -2.25
N VAL A 31 -4.91 3.83 -1.88
CA VAL A 31 -5.37 3.43 -0.54
C VAL A 31 -4.31 3.75 0.52
N PHE A 32 -3.03 3.47 0.23
CA PHE A 32 -1.91 3.78 1.11
C PHE A 32 -1.80 5.31 1.33
N ASP A 33 -1.81 6.11 0.27
CA ASP A 33 -1.72 7.57 0.35
C ASP A 33 -2.91 8.16 1.12
N LEU A 34 -4.12 7.68 0.85
CA LEU A 34 -5.32 8.10 1.56
C LEU A 34 -5.24 7.76 3.05
N TYR A 35 -4.78 6.56 3.42
CA TYR A 35 -4.59 6.18 4.82
C TYR A 35 -3.65 7.14 5.54
N VAL A 36 -2.47 7.39 4.98
CA VAL A 36 -1.45 8.25 5.56
C VAL A 36 -1.98 9.68 5.73
N ARG A 37 -2.60 10.24 4.69
CA ARG A 37 -3.17 11.59 4.74
C ARG A 37 -4.28 11.70 5.79
N THR A 38 -5.15 10.69 5.87
CA THR A 38 -6.22 10.65 6.86
C THR A 38 -5.66 10.65 8.27
N LYS A 39 -4.62 9.86 8.55
CA LYS A 39 -3.95 9.83 9.86
C LYS A 39 -3.37 11.19 10.24
N TYR A 40 -2.71 11.88 9.32
CA TYR A 40 -2.17 13.21 9.60
C TYR A 40 -3.27 14.26 9.81
N VAL A 41 -4.30 14.29 8.96
CA VAL A 41 -5.43 15.23 9.09
C VAL A 41 -6.16 15.07 10.42
N LEU A 42 -6.33 13.83 10.89
CA LEU A 42 -6.99 13.56 12.18
C LEU A 42 -6.05 13.72 13.37
N GLY A 43 -4.74 13.53 13.18
CA GLY A 43 -3.74 13.47 14.24
C GLY A 43 -3.06 14.80 14.57
N CYS A 44 -3.06 15.78 13.65
CA CYS A 44 -2.42 17.07 13.91
C CYS A 44 -3.14 18.26 13.26
N SER A 45 -3.03 19.44 13.88
CA SER A 45 -3.56 20.69 13.35
C SER A 45 -2.48 21.46 12.59
N LYS A 46 -2.19 21.05 11.36
CA LYS A 46 -1.23 21.72 10.46
C LYS A 46 -1.90 22.11 9.14
N ASN A 47 -1.29 23.06 8.42
CA ASN A 47 -1.80 23.48 7.11
C ASN A 47 -1.55 22.40 6.03
N ALA A 48 -2.25 22.50 4.90
CA ALA A 48 -2.17 21.53 3.80
C ALA A 48 -0.74 21.29 3.26
N GLY A 49 0.09 22.34 3.22
CA GLY A 49 1.48 22.21 2.77
C GLY A 49 2.33 21.36 3.71
N ALA A 50 2.19 21.59 5.02
CA ALA A 50 2.88 20.77 6.03
C ALA A 50 2.38 19.32 6.02
N LEU A 51 1.07 19.10 5.91
CA LEU A 51 0.47 17.76 5.83
C LEU A 51 0.97 17.00 4.59
N HIS A 52 1.08 17.67 3.44
CA HIS A 52 1.66 17.08 2.23
C HIS A 52 3.12 16.68 2.45
N ALA A 53 3.95 17.58 2.99
CA ALA A 53 5.36 17.31 3.26
C ALA A 53 5.56 16.11 4.21
N MET A 54 4.70 15.98 5.24
CA MET A 54 4.71 14.84 6.15
C MET A 54 4.26 13.54 5.46
N SER A 55 3.22 13.61 4.63
CA SER A 55 2.71 12.45 3.87
C SER A 55 3.76 11.89 2.92
N VAL A 56 4.44 12.77 2.14
CA VAL A 56 5.50 12.40 1.19
C VAL A 56 6.62 11.58 1.84
N ARG A 57 6.93 11.83 3.12
CA ARG A 57 7.97 11.06 3.85
C ARG A 57 7.60 9.59 4.05
N LEU A 58 6.31 9.26 4.13
CA LEU A 58 5.82 7.89 4.35
C LEU A 58 5.36 7.19 3.07
N VAL A 59 4.89 7.94 2.07
CA VAL A 59 4.31 7.35 0.84
C VAL A 59 5.30 7.21 -0.31
N ASN A 60 6.52 7.75 -0.20
CA ASN A 60 7.52 7.56 -1.24
C ASN A 60 7.98 6.09 -1.32
N ALA A 61 8.43 5.67 -2.50
CA ALA A 61 8.78 4.27 -2.76
C ALA A 61 9.88 3.71 -1.84
N ARG A 62 10.85 4.52 -1.42
CA ARG A 62 11.88 4.08 -0.47
C ARG A 62 11.27 3.75 0.88
N ALA A 63 10.44 4.65 1.41
CA ALA A 63 9.75 4.43 2.68
C ALA A 63 8.81 3.22 2.61
N GLN A 64 8.08 3.07 1.50
CA GLN A 64 7.24 1.89 1.26
C GLN A 64 8.06 0.59 1.16
N ALA A 65 9.24 0.61 0.53
CA ALA A 65 10.13 -0.55 0.47
C ALA A 65 10.68 -0.94 1.85
N GLU A 66 11.14 0.04 2.63
CA GLU A 66 11.59 -0.17 4.02
C GLU A 66 10.43 -0.72 4.89
N PHE A 67 9.21 -0.25 4.66
CA PHE A 67 8.01 -0.79 5.31
C PHE A 67 7.69 -2.22 4.87
N ALA A 68 7.78 -2.53 3.57
CA ALA A 68 7.58 -3.86 3.02
C ALA A 68 8.53 -4.89 3.64
N HIS A 69 9.80 -4.53 3.82
CA HIS A 69 10.80 -5.39 4.47
C HIS A 69 10.44 -5.75 5.91
N ARG A 70 9.77 -4.86 6.65
CA ARG A 70 9.30 -5.13 8.01
C ARG A 70 8.08 -6.06 8.04
N TRP A 71 7.28 -6.07 6.98
CA TRP A 71 6.00 -6.78 6.95
C TRP A 71 6.02 -8.12 6.24
N MET A 72 6.98 -8.35 5.34
CA MET A 72 6.95 -9.53 4.45
C MET A 72 6.95 -10.89 5.16
N GLU A 73 7.40 -10.98 6.42
CA GLU A 73 7.38 -12.20 7.23
C GLU A 73 6.06 -12.40 8.00
N HIS A 74 5.21 -11.38 8.05
CA HIS A 74 3.92 -11.39 8.76
C HIS A 74 2.73 -11.62 7.83
N PHE A 75 2.98 -11.78 6.52
CA PHE A 75 1.95 -12.01 5.53
C PHE A 75 1.38 -13.43 5.61
N THR A 76 0.07 -13.55 5.38
CA THR A 76 -0.56 -14.84 5.12
C THR A 76 0.01 -15.44 3.83
N PRO A 77 -0.17 -16.76 3.57
CA PRO A 77 0.26 -17.37 2.32
C PRO A 77 -0.27 -16.66 1.06
N GLU A 78 -1.52 -16.20 1.10
CA GLU A 78 -2.19 -15.50 0.02
C GLU A 78 -1.58 -14.10 -0.20
N GLU A 79 -1.41 -13.33 0.88
CA GLU A 79 -0.75 -12.03 0.85
C GLU A 79 0.70 -12.13 0.34
N ALA A 80 1.43 -13.15 0.79
CA ALA A 80 2.81 -13.41 0.37
C ALA A 80 2.90 -13.76 -1.12
N ASP A 81 1.92 -14.48 -1.68
CA ASP A 81 1.88 -14.74 -3.12
C ASP A 81 1.61 -13.45 -3.92
N VAL A 82 0.62 -12.65 -3.50
CA VAL A 82 0.34 -11.34 -4.11
C VAL A 82 1.60 -10.46 -4.09
N PHE A 83 2.27 -10.38 -2.94
CA PHE A 83 3.52 -9.64 -2.77
C PHE A 83 4.60 -10.13 -3.73
N ARG A 84 4.85 -11.44 -3.78
CA ARG A 84 5.84 -12.06 -4.67
C ARG A 84 5.58 -11.75 -6.13
N ARG A 85 4.31 -11.79 -6.57
CA ARG A 85 3.91 -11.44 -7.94
C ARG A 85 4.11 -9.95 -8.22
N GLY A 86 3.78 -9.08 -7.27
CA GLY A 86 4.07 -7.64 -7.31
C GLY A 86 5.56 -7.35 -7.52
N ARG A 87 6.42 -7.94 -6.68
CA ARG A 87 7.88 -7.75 -6.75
C ARG A 87 8.48 -8.20 -8.08
N ASN A 88 7.91 -9.25 -8.67
CA ASN A 88 8.38 -9.83 -9.93
C ASN A 88 7.71 -9.21 -11.17
N ALA A 89 6.75 -8.30 -11.00
CA ALA A 89 6.10 -7.63 -12.11
C ALA A 89 7.11 -6.82 -12.93
N LYS A 90 7.07 -6.97 -14.25
CA LYS A 90 7.91 -6.19 -15.16
C LYS A 90 7.25 -4.84 -15.38
N SER A 91 7.85 -3.78 -14.84
CA SER A 91 7.44 -2.41 -15.17
C SER A 91 7.99 -2.02 -16.55
N PRO A 92 7.14 -1.57 -17.49
CA PRO A 92 7.58 -1.14 -18.82
C PRO A 92 8.49 0.09 -18.80
N SER A 93 8.49 0.86 -17.70
CA SER A 93 9.25 2.11 -17.58
C SER A 93 9.70 2.30 -16.13
N PRO A 94 10.80 1.66 -15.71
CA PRO A 94 11.32 1.82 -14.36
C PRO A 94 11.78 3.27 -14.13
N PRO A 95 11.62 3.80 -12.91
CA PRO A 95 12.07 5.16 -12.59
C PRO A 95 13.59 5.28 -12.73
N LYS A 96 14.06 6.35 -13.40
CA LYS A 96 15.50 6.57 -13.67
C LYS A 96 16.31 6.98 -12.44
N ASN A 97 15.66 7.57 -11.43
CA ASN A 97 16.30 8.17 -10.25
C ASN A 97 16.00 7.39 -8.95
N MET A 98 15.62 6.12 -9.06
CA MET A 98 15.22 5.29 -7.92
C MET A 98 15.90 3.92 -8.01
N SER A 99 16.22 3.34 -6.86
CA SER A 99 16.64 1.95 -6.77
C SER A 99 15.54 1.06 -7.38
N ILE A 100 15.91 0.25 -8.38
CA ILE A 100 15.00 -0.73 -9.00
C ILE A 100 14.49 -1.71 -7.93
N ALA A 101 15.31 -2.02 -6.92
CA ALA A 101 14.90 -2.88 -5.81
C ALA A 101 13.80 -2.21 -4.98
N ASP A 102 14.00 -0.97 -4.54
CA ASP A 102 13.03 -0.23 -3.72
C ASP A 102 11.70 -0.09 -4.45
N TYR A 103 11.76 0.26 -5.74
CA TYR A 103 10.58 0.33 -6.59
C TYR A 103 9.79 -0.99 -6.60
N LYS A 104 10.49 -2.13 -6.78
CA LYS A 104 9.83 -3.45 -6.79
C LYS A 104 9.20 -3.81 -5.44
N TYR A 105 9.85 -3.47 -4.33
CA TYR A 105 9.30 -3.74 -3.00
C TYR A 105 8.12 -2.82 -2.67
N ALA A 106 8.18 -1.54 -3.06
CA ALA A 106 7.05 -0.62 -2.96
C ALA A 106 5.84 -1.12 -3.77
N THR A 107 6.03 -1.44 -5.05
CA THR A 107 4.96 -1.99 -5.89
C THR A 107 4.39 -3.31 -5.36
N ALA A 108 5.22 -4.16 -4.75
CA ALA A 108 4.75 -5.37 -4.08
C ALA A 108 3.86 -5.06 -2.87
N MET A 109 4.24 -4.08 -2.06
CA MET A 109 3.46 -3.61 -0.92
C MET A 109 2.11 -3.03 -1.37
N GLU A 110 2.13 -2.14 -2.36
CA GLU A 110 0.93 -1.55 -2.97
C GLU A 110 0.00 -2.66 -3.49
N ALA A 111 0.54 -3.71 -4.14
CA ALA A 111 -0.27 -4.82 -4.62
C ALA A 111 -0.99 -5.57 -3.49
N VAL A 112 -0.34 -5.79 -2.34
CA VAL A 112 -0.98 -6.40 -1.16
C VAL A 112 -2.09 -5.51 -0.62
N ILE A 113 -1.83 -4.20 -0.46
CA ILE A 113 -2.85 -3.25 0.00
C ILE A 113 -4.04 -3.21 -0.95
N GLY A 114 -3.79 -3.22 -2.27
CA GLY A 114 -4.84 -3.27 -3.28
C GLY A 114 -5.69 -4.55 -3.20
N TYR A 115 -5.06 -5.70 -2.99
CA TYR A 115 -5.76 -6.98 -2.80
C TYR A 115 -6.67 -6.94 -1.56
N LEU A 116 -6.14 -6.51 -0.41
CA LEU A 116 -6.90 -6.40 0.82
C LEU A 116 -8.06 -5.42 0.68
N TYR A 117 -7.83 -4.29 0.00
CA TYR A 117 -8.85 -3.29 -0.22
C TYR A 117 -9.97 -3.83 -1.09
N LEU A 118 -9.65 -4.46 -2.23
CA LEU A 118 -10.63 -5.01 -3.16
C LEU A 118 -11.43 -6.19 -2.59
N THR A 119 -10.91 -6.88 -1.58
CA THR A 119 -11.60 -7.95 -0.86
C THR A 119 -12.34 -7.44 0.39
N GLY A 120 -12.19 -6.15 0.74
CA GLY A 120 -12.85 -5.51 1.87
C GLY A 120 -12.30 -5.94 3.23
N GLN A 121 -11.01 -6.28 3.29
CA GLN A 121 -10.28 -6.67 4.50
C GLN A 121 -9.73 -5.43 5.23
N ASP A 122 -10.63 -4.52 5.60
CA ASP A 122 -10.27 -3.20 6.15
C ASP A 122 -9.51 -3.31 7.49
N GLU A 123 -9.85 -4.28 8.32
CA GLU A 123 -9.16 -4.54 9.60
C GLU A 123 -7.70 -4.95 9.39
N ARG A 124 -7.44 -5.77 8.37
CA ARG A 124 -6.07 -6.20 8.01
C ARG A 124 -5.25 -5.04 7.45
N ILE A 125 -5.87 -4.14 6.69
CA ILE A 125 -5.22 -2.89 6.25
C ILE A 125 -4.88 -2.01 7.45
N ASP A 126 -5.83 -1.83 8.38
CA ASP A 126 -5.62 -1.04 9.60
C ASP A 126 -4.52 -1.67 10.48
N GLU A 127 -4.42 -2.99 10.57
CA GLU A 127 -3.34 -3.73 11.25
C GLU A 127 -1.99 -3.44 10.62
N ILE A 128 -1.89 -3.59 9.29
CA ILE A 128 -0.64 -3.38 8.55
C ILE A 128 -0.22 -1.93 8.65
N LEU A 129 -1.00 -1.01 8.06
CA LEU A 129 -0.65 0.40 7.94
C LEU A 129 -0.67 1.14 9.29
N GLY A 130 -1.34 0.60 10.30
CA GLY A 130 -1.35 1.15 11.65
C GLY A 130 0.02 1.13 12.34
N THR A 131 0.94 0.27 11.88
CA THR A 131 2.31 0.19 12.39
C THR A 131 3.28 1.18 11.72
N LEU A 132 2.80 2.00 10.77
CA LEU A 132 3.60 3.09 10.23
C LEU A 132 4.02 4.04 11.37
N ALA A 133 5.29 4.43 11.36
CA ALA A 133 5.83 5.37 12.34
C ALA A 133 5.39 6.79 11.97
N PHE A 134 4.26 7.24 12.52
CA PHE A 134 3.79 8.61 12.37
C PHE A 134 4.53 9.54 13.35
N GLU A 135 5.21 10.55 12.81
CA GLU A 135 5.76 11.65 13.59
C GLU A 135 4.77 12.81 13.60
N VAL A 136 4.40 13.32 14.78
CA VAL A 136 3.37 14.38 14.94
C VAL A 136 4.01 15.74 15.15
#